data_AF-B1CBU4-F1
#
_entry.id   AF-B1CBU4-F1
#
_cell.length_a   1.000
_cell.length_b   1.000
_cell.length_c   1.000
_cell.angle_alpha   90.00
_cell.angle_beta   90.00
_cell.angle_gamma   90.00
#
_symmetry.space_group_name_H-M   'P 1'
#
loop_
_entity.id
_entity.type
_entity.pdbx_description
1 polymer ?
#
loop_
_entity_poly.entity_id
_entity_poly.type
_entity_poly.pdbx_seq_one_letter_code
_entity_poly.pdbx_strand_id
1 'polypeptide(L)'
;MKEKRLDLRIPNEERANSAKRTTDILFKLNNTLPFSDEYDLLLKKLFTGGLGENCYIAPPIYINLAENIHIGNNVSINAYFKCMSAGNIYIDDDAQIAMNVSIITNNHDFYDRPVLTIKDVHIKKNAWIGAGSIILPGITIGENAIVGAGSVVTHDVEANTMVAGNPAKLIKKLDPDKF
;
A
#
# COMPACT_ATOMS: atom_id res chain seq x y z
N MET A 1 12.47 -10.26 -2.58
CA MET A 1 11.95 -10.01 -3.95
C MET A 1 13.04 -9.44 -4.86
N LYS A 2 12.98 -9.70 -6.17
CA LYS A 2 13.98 -9.18 -7.13
C LYS A 2 13.76 -7.69 -7.35
N GLU A 3 14.81 -6.89 -7.19
CA GLU A 3 14.78 -5.46 -7.50
C GLU A 3 14.66 -5.24 -9.02
N LYS A 4 13.76 -4.34 -9.42
CA LYS A 4 13.67 -3.81 -10.78
C LYS A 4 14.26 -2.41 -10.80
N ARG A 5 14.85 -2.02 -11.92
CA ARG A 5 15.41 -0.67 -12.12
C ARG A 5 14.75 -0.02 -13.32
N LEU A 6 14.33 1.23 -13.17
CA LEU A 6 13.66 2.00 -14.21
C LEU A 6 14.35 3.37 -14.35
N ASP A 7 14.90 3.65 -15.52
CA ASP A 7 15.51 4.94 -15.80
C ASP A 7 14.46 5.95 -16.29
N LEU A 8 14.20 7.00 -15.51
CA LEU A 8 13.21 8.03 -15.82
C LEU A 8 13.61 8.94 -16.98
N ARG A 9 14.88 8.88 -17.44
CA ARG A 9 15.33 9.59 -18.64
C ARG A 9 14.77 8.97 -19.91
N ILE A 10 14.35 7.70 -19.85
CA ILE A 10 13.73 6.99 -20.96
C ILE A 10 12.21 7.21 -20.84
N PRO A 11 11.59 7.92 -21.79
CA PRO A 11 10.14 8.14 -21.76
C PRO A 11 9.38 6.82 -21.76
N ASN A 12 8.32 6.77 -20.95
CA ASN A 12 7.39 5.64 -20.89
C ASN A 12 5.96 6.19 -20.94
N GLU A 13 5.37 6.19 -22.15
CA GLU A 13 4.04 6.74 -22.39
C GLU A 13 2.94 5.96 -21.65
N GLU A 14 3.06 4.64 -21.56
CA GLU A 14 2.11 3.79 -20.84
C GLU A 14 2.04 4.20 -19.35
N ARG A 15 3.21 4.29 -18.70
CA ARG A 15 3.30 4.73 -17.30
C ARG A 15 2.78 6.16 -17.10
N ALA A 16 3.07 7.06 -18.04
CA ALA A 16 2.59 8.44 -17.98
C ALA A 16 1.05 8.51 -18.10
N ASN A 17 0.47 7.74 -19.02
CA ASN A 17 -0.98 7.64 -19.22
C ASN A 17 -1.66 7.04 -17.98
N SER A 18 -1.08 5.99 -17.38
CA SER A 18 -1.58 5.42 -16.13
C SER A 18 -1.54 6.40 -14.96
N ALA A 19 -0.44 7.15 -14.80
CA ALA A 19 -0.31 8.15 -13.74
C ALA A 19 -1.35 9.26 -13.90
N LYS A 20 -1.56 9.74 -15.14
CA LYS A 20 -2.59 10.74 -15.44
C LYS A 20 -3.99 10.21 -15.11
N ARG A 21 -4.32 9.01 -15.59
CA ARG A 21 -5.60 8.35 -15.31
C ARG A 21 -5.86 8.21 -13.81
N THR A 22 -4.86 7.72 -13.06
CA THR A 22 -4.94 7.59 -11.60
C THR A 22 -5.23 8.94 -10.95
N THR A 23 -4.50 9.98 -11.35
CA THR A 23 -4.68 11.35 -10.83
C THR A 23 -6.10 11.89 -11.10
N ASP A 24 -6.60 11.72 -12.34
CA ASP A 24 -7.92 12.20 -12.76
C ASP A 24 -9.05 11.53 -11.95
N ILE A 25 -8.94 10.22 -11.68
CA ILE A 25 -9.94 9.47 -10.90
C ILE A 25 -9.85 9.84 -9.42
N LEU A 26 -8.65 9.95 -8.86
CA LEU A 26 -8.44 10.34 -7.45
C LEU A 26 -9.02 11.71 -7.13
N PHE A 27 -8.86 12.68 -8.04
CA PHE A 27 -9.44 14.00 -7.87
C PHE A 27 -10.95 13.92 -7.68
N LYS A 28 -11.64 13.14 -8.53
CA LYS A 28 -13.08 12.92 -8.42
C LYS A 28 -13.43 12.17 -7.14
N LEU A 29 -12.81 11.01 -6.92
CA LEU A 29 -13.06 10.14 -5.77
C LEU A 29 -12.95 10.90 -4.44
N ASN A 30 -11.89 11.70 -4.27
CA ASN A 30 -11.66 12.46 -3.03
C ASN A 30 -12.65 13.62 -2.81
N ASN A 31 -13.44 14.01 -3.83
CA ASN A 31 -14.46 15.06 -3.76
C ASN A 31 -15.90 14.52 -3.88
N THR A 32 -16.08 13.21 -4.08
CA THR A 32 -17.38 12.54 -4.09
C THR A 32 -17.80 12.22 -2.66
N LEU A 33 -19.12 12.24 -2.38
CA LEU A 33 -19.66 11.83 -1.08
C LEU A 33 -19.20 10.39 -0.76
N PRO A 34 -18.45 10.17 0.34
CA PRO A 34 -17.93 8.85 0.65
C PRO A 34 -19.04 7.81 0.81
N PHE A 35 -18.79 6.58 0.35
CA PHE A 35 -19.72 5.44 0.46
C PHE A 35 -21.05 5.60 -0.30
N SER A 36 -21.11 6.52 -1.25
CA SER A 36 -22.18 6.58 -2.25
C SER A 36 -21.93 5.59 -3.40
N ASP A 37 -22.97 5.25 -4.16
CA ASP A 37 -22.83 4.40 -5.35
C ASP A 37 -21.81 4.98 -6.36
N GLU A 38 -21.74 6.31 -6.48
CA GLU A 38 -20.74 6.99 -7.32
C GLU A 38 -19.32 6.77 -6.80
N TYR A 39 -19.13 6.84 -5.48
CA TYR A 39 -17.84 6.58 -4.84
C TYR A 39 -17.37 5.14 -5.10
N ASP A 40 -18.27 4.17 -4.96
CA ASP A 40 -17.96 2.76 -5.19
C ASP A 40 -17.63 2.47 -6.67
N LEU A 41 -18.33 3.12 -7.60
CA LEU A 41 -17.99 3.05 -9.03
C LEU A 41 -16.62 3.67 -9.33
N LEU A 42 -16.24 4.75 -8.65
CA LEU A 42 -14.92 5.37 -8.78
C LEU A 42 -13.81 4.49 -8.18
N LEU A 43 -14.04 3.82 -7.04
CA LEU A 43 -13.11 2.85 -6.48
C LEU A 43 -12.84 1.69 -7.46
N LYS A 44 -13.89 1.09 -8.02
CA LYS A 44 -13.77 0.02 -9.03
C LYS A 44 -13.04 0.48 -10.28
N LYS A 45 -13.26 1.72 -10.70
CA LYS A 45 -12.49 2.33 -11.80
C LYS A 45 -11.04 2.56 -11.40
N LEU A 46 -10.75 2.98 -10.17
CA LEU A 46 -9.39 3.28 -9.74
C LEU A 46 -8.51 2.02 -9.69
N PHE A 47 -8.97 0.99 -8.98
CA PHE A 47 -8.20 -0.23 -8.67
C PHE A 47 -8.37 -1.33 -9.72
N THR A 48 -7.83 -1.11 -10.92
CA THR A 48 -7.87 -2.12 -11.99
C THR A 48 -6.95 -3.32 -11.76
N GLY A 49 -6.00 -3.20 -10.83
CA GLY A 49 -5.16 -4.34 -10.38
C GLY A 49 -5.94 -5.38 -9.59
N GLY A 50 -7.07 -5.00 -9.01
CA GLY A 50 -7.96 -5.88 -8.24
C GLY A 50 -8.49 -5.20 -6.99
N LEU A 51 -9.81 -5.31 -6.78
CA LEU A 51 -10.51 -4.89 -5.57
C LEU A 51 -11.52 -5.98 -5.22
N GLY A 52 -11.27 -6.69 -4.13
CA GLY A 52 -12.15 -7.74 -3.64
C GLY A 52 -13.45 -7.21 -3.04
N GLU A 53 -14.23 -8.12 -2.49
CA GLU A 53 -15.55 -7.83 -1.91
C GLU A 53 -15.43 -7.27 -0.49
N ASN A 54 -16.49 -6.58 -0.04
CA ASN A 54 -16.64 -6.08 1.34
C ASN A 54 -15.48 -5.18 1.82
N CYS A 55 -14.85 -4.45 0.90
CA CYS A 55 -13.78 -3.53 1.24
C CYS A 55 -14.32 -2.17 1.72
N TYR A 56 -13.64 -1.60 2.72
CA TYR A 56 -13.87 -0.24 3.18
C TYR A 56 -12.64 0.61 2.86
N ILE A 57 -12.80 1.63 2.02
CA ILE A 57 -11.71 2.56 1.68
C ILE A 57 -12.19 3.97 1.99
N ALA A 58 -11.60 4.60 3.01
CA ALA A 58 -11.97 5.94 3.43
C ALA A 58 -11.14 7.00 2.68
N PRO A 59 -11.79 8.01 2.08
CA PRO A 59 -11.09 9.14 1.49
C PRO A 59 -10.59 10.13 2.57
N PRO A 60 -9.62 11.00 2.23
CA PRO A 60 -8.91 11.04 0.96
C PRO A 60 -7.81 9.97 0.88
N ILE A 61 -7.53 9.49 -0.32
CA ILE A 61 -6.40 8.60 -0.62
C ILE A 61 -5.48 9.22 -1.69
N TYR A 62 -4.19 8.88 -1.65
CA TYR A 62 -3.16 9.43 -2.53
C TYR A 62 -2.32 8.31 -3.13
N ILE A 63 -2.43 8.12 -4.45
CA ILE A 63 -1.83 7.00 -5.18
C ILE A 63 -1.24 7.53 -6.49
N ASN A 64 -0.06 7.05 -6.89
CA ASN A 64 0.54 7.43 -8.18
C ASN A 64 0.15 6.49 -9.33
N LEU A 65 0.13 5.17 -9.10
CA LEU A 65 -0.19 4.14 -10.11
C LEU A 65 -1.11 3.09 -9.48
N ALA A 66 -2.41 3.32 -9.56
CA ALA A 66 -3.40 2.49 -8.86
C ALA A 66 -3.59 1.10 -9.48
N GLU A 67 -3.19 0.91 -10.73
CA GLU A 67 -3.22 -0.38 -11.40
C GLU A 67 -2.27 -1.42 -10.79
N ASN A 68 -1.24 -0.96 -10.06
CA ASN A 68 -0.26 -1.82 -9.38
C ASN A 68 -0.71 -2.21 -7.96
N ILE A 69 -1.93 -1.87 -7.56
CA ILE A 69 -2.47 -2.19 -6.24
C ILE A 69 -3.51 -3.29 -6.39
N HIS A 70 -3.30 -4.36 -5.64
CA HIS A 70 -4.12 -5.56 -5.63
C HIS A 70 -4.69 -5.73 -4.23
N ILE A 71 -6.01 -5.63 -4.09
CA ILE A 71 -6.70 -5.66 -2.80
C ILE A 71 -7.61 -6.90 -2.76
N GLY A 72 -7.44 -7.73 -1.73
CA GLY A 72 -8.28 -8.88 -1.43
C GLY A 72 -9.66 -8.52 -0.88
N ASN A 73 -10.28 -9.46 -0.18
CA ASN A 73 -11.61 -9.32 0.41
C ASN A 73 -11.55 -8.81 1.84
N ASN A 74 -12.62 -8.16 2.31
CA ASN A 74 -12.79 -7.68 3.69
C ASN A 74 -11.65 -6.73 4.16
N VAL A 75 -10.98 -6.06 3.23
CA VAL A 75 -9.88 -5.15 3.55
C VAL A 75 -10.44 -3.79 4.00
N SER A 76 -9.85 -3.23 5.06
CA SER A 76 -10.14 -1.84 5.47
C SER A 76 -8.91 -0.95 5.29
N ILE A 77 -9.09 0.17 4.60
CA ILE A 77 -8.08 1.21 4.40
C ILE A 77 -8.66 2.53 4.87
N ASN A 78 -8.10 3.10 5.93
CA ASN A 78 -8.59 4.33 6.52
C ASN A 78 -8.00 5.58 5.81
N ALA A 79 -8.53 6.75 6.17
CA ALA A 79 -8.24 8.01 5.52
C ALA A 79 -6.75 8.37 5.51
N TYR A 80 -6.34 9.15 4.52
CA TYR A 80 -4.96 9.59 4.29
C TYR A 80 -3.99 8.44 3.97
N PHE A 81 -4.49 7.33 3.43
CA PHE A 81 -3.63 6.31 2.84
C PHE A 81 -2.84 6.90 1.66
N LYS A 82 -1.52 6.68 1.68
CA LYS A 82 -0.59 7.18 0.66
C LYS A 82 0.21 6.02 0.09
N CYS A 83 0.48 6.05 -1.21
CA CYS A 83 1.45 5.14 -1.76
C CYS A 83 2.30 5.72 -2.89
N MET A 84 3.48 5.11 -3.01
CA MET A 84 4.34 5.20 -4.18
C MET A 84 4.44 3.79 -4.75
N SER A 85 3.57 3.46 -5.71
CA SER A 85 3.34 2.15 -6.30
C SER A 85 3.97 1.99 -7.69
N ALA A 86 5.26 2.33 -7.87
CA ALA A 86 5.94 1.98 -9.14
C ALA A 86 6.21 0.47 -9.29
N GLY A 87 6.29 -0.25 -8.17
CA GLY A 87 6.12 -1.69 -8.08
C GLY A 87 4.75 -2.05 -7.47
N ASN A 88 4.48 -3.35 -7.39
CA ASN A 88 3.18 -3.85 -6.95
C ASN A 88 3.01 -3.75 -5.42
N ILE A 89 1.79 -3.45 -5.00
CA ILE A 89 1.34 -3.55 -3.61
C ILE A 89 0.25 -4.60 -3.56
N TYR A 90 0.49 -5.67 -2.81
CA TYR A 90 -0.49 -6.72 -2.57
C TYR A 90 -1.01 -6.58 -1.13
N ILE A 91 -2.33 -6.45 -0.98
CA ILE A 91 -3.01 -6.41 0.30
C ILE A 91 -3.98 -7.59 0.33
N ASP A 92 -3.60 -8.65 1.03
CA ASP A 92 -4.36 -9.89 1.11
C ASP A 92 -5.60 -9.72 2.02
N ASP A 93 -6.47 -10.73 2.03
CA ASP A 93 -7.78 -10.72 2.71
C ASP A 93 -7.70 -10.32 4.19
N ASP A 94 -8.76 -9.69 4.69
CA ASP A 94 -8.96 -9.31 6.10
C ASP A 94 -7.92 -8.31 6.66
N ALA A 95 -6.99 -7.81 5.84
CA ALA A 95 -5.99 -6.84 6.27
C ALA A 95 -6.61 -5.48 6.65
N GLN A 96 -6.02 -4.83 7.66
CA GLN A 96 -6.48 -3.55 8.17
C GLN A 96 -5.36 -2.50 8.12
N ILE A 97 -5.61 -1.41 7.41
CA ILE A 97 -4.69 -0.30 7.24
C ILE A 97 -5.29 0.93 7.92
N ALA A 98 -4.71 1.34 9.04
CA ALA A 98 -5.17 2.51 9.78
C ALA A 98 -4.84 3.82 9.05
N MET A 99 -5.31 4.94 9.61
CA MET A 99 -5.20 6.24 8.96
C MET A 99 -3.74 6.67 8.77
N ASN A 100 -3.50 7.47 7.73
CA ASN A 100 -2.21 8.12 7.47
C ASN A 100 -1.03 7.16 7.20
N VAL A 101 -1.30 5.89 6.88
CA VAL A 101 -0.27 4.91 6.51
C VAL A 101 0.30 5.23 5.12
N SER A 102 1.61 5.02 4.96
CA SER A 102 2.30 5.15 3.68
C SER A 102 2.95 3.82 3.26
N ILE A 103 2.65 3.32 2.07
CA ILE A 103 3.29 2.12 1.49
C ILE A 103 4.11 2.51 0.25
N ILE A 104 5.39 2.15 0.23
CA ILE A 104 6.34 2.64 -0.77
C ILE A 104 7.01 1.43 -1.43
N THR A 105 6.87 1.29 -2.75
CA THR A 105 7.50 0.21 -3.53
C THR A 105 8.68 0.67 -4.37
N ASN A 106 8.99 1.98 -4.36
CA ASN A 106 10.15 2.51 -5.08
C ASN A 106 10.96 3.52 -4.28
N ASN A 107 12.24 3.57 -4.60
CA ASN A 107 13.18 4.59 -4.18
C ASN A 107 13.99 5.05 -5.40
N HIS A 108 14.93 5.95 -5.20
CA HIS A 108 15.92 6.33 -6.20
C HIS A 108 17.24 5.64 -5.91
N ASP A 109 17.98 5.32 -6.96
CA ASP A 109 19.39 4.95 -6.81
C ASP A 109 20.15 6.06 -6.07
N PHE A 110 21.11 5.67 -5.23
CA PHE A 110 21.82 6.63 -4.37
C PHE A 110 22.77 7.53 -5.15
N TYR A 111 23.26 7.09 -6.31
CA TYR A 111 24.26 7.77 -7.13
C TYR A 111 23.73 8.20 -8.50
N ASP A 112 22.67 7.57 -9.02
CA ASP A 112 21.98 7.97 -10.26
C ASP A 112 20.48 8.21 -10.00
N ARG A 113 20.15 9.34 -9.37
CA ARG A 113 18.78 9.66 -8.92
C ARG A 113 17.69 9.52 -9.98
N PRO A 114 17.90 9.78 -11.28
CA PRO A 114 16.91 9.48 -12.31
C PRO A 114 16.54 7.99 -12.44
N VAL A 115 17.32 7.06 -11.89
CA VAL A 115 17.02 5.64 -11.86
C VAL A 115 16.23 5.28 -10.60
N LEU A 116 15.00 4.79 -10.78
CA LEU A 116 14.22 4.21 -9.71
C LEU A 116 14.69 2.78 -9.39
N THR A 117 14.79 2.47 -8.10
CA THR A 117 14.88 1.09 -7.58
C THR A 117 13.50 0.68 -7.09
N ILE A 118 13.01 -0.47 -7.55
CA ILE A 118 11.62 -0.88 -7.36
C ILE A 118 11.59 -2.29 -6.76
N LYS A 119 10.83 -2.44 -5.67
CA LYS A 119 10.56 -3.71 -5.00
C LYS A 119 9.12 -3.73 -4.51
N ASP A 120 8.42 -4.78 -4.86
CA ASP A 120 7.01 -4.97 -4.49
C ASP A 120 6.86 -5.08 -2.95
N VAL A 121 5.67 -4.77 -2.44
CA VAL A 121 5.32 -4.88 -1.01
C VAL A 121 4.13 -5.82 -0.87
N HIS A 122 4.18 -6.68 0.14
CA HIS A 122 3.09 -7.60 0.46
C HIS A 122 2.61 -7.36 1.90
N ILE A 123 1.32 -7.09 2.05
CA ILE A 123 0.61 -7.08 3.32
C ILE A 123 -0.22 -8.36 3.35
N LYS A 124 0.17 -9.33 4.19
CA LYS A 124 -0.48 -10.63 4.25
C LYS A 124 -1.80 -10.62 5.00
N LYS A 125 -2.51 -11.73 4.90
CA LYS A 125 -3.85 -11.93 5.43
C LYS A 125 -3.93 -11.49 6.90
N ASN A 126 -4.99 -10.77 7.25
CA ASN A 126 -5.29 -10.34 8.62
C ASN A 126 -4.15 -9.52 9.29
N ALA A 127 -3.20 -8.98 8.52
CA ALA A 127 -2.20 -8.07 9.05
C ALA A 127 -2.82 -6.72 9.40
N TRP A 128 -2.35 -6.10 10.48
CA TRP A 128 -2.83 -4.80 10.94
C TRP A 128 -1.71 -3.76 10.95
N ILE A 129 -1.88 -2.71 10.15
CA ILE A 129 -0.92 -1.62 10.03
C ILE A 129 -1.44 -0.39 10.79
N GLY A 130 -0.78 -0.08 11.91
CA GLY A 130 -1.12 1.02 12.80
C GLY A 130 -0.92 2.40 12.18
N ALA A 131 -1.66 3.39 12.71
CA ALA A 131 -1.78 4.70 12.11
C ALA A 131 -0.43 5.41 11.92
N GLY A 132 -0.26 6.11 10.79
CA GLY A 132 0.95 6.87 10.50
C GLY A 132 2.20 6.04 10.21
N SER A 133 2.08 4.71 10.09
CA SER A 133 3.23 3.85 9.78
C SER A 133 3.70 4.00 8.33
N ILE A 134 4.98 3.72 8.10
CA ILE A 134 5.64 3.78 6.79
C ILE A 134 6.22 2.39 6.49
N ILE A 135 5.81 1.78 5.39
CA ILE A 135 6.31 0.50 4.90
C ILE A 135 7.23 0.77 3.70
N LEU A 136 8.50 0.37 3.82
CA LEU A 136 9.53 0.61 2.80
C LEU A 136 9.49 -0.42 1.64
N PRO A 137 10.23 -0.19 0.54
CA PRO A 137 10.24 -1.10 -0.60
C PRO A 137 10.74 -2.51 -0.28
N GLY A 138 10.07 -3.52 -0.84
CA GLY A 138 10.50 -4.91 -0.72
C GLY A 138 10.06 -5.63 0.55
N ILE A 139 9.23 -4.99 1.37
CA ILE A 139 8.81 -5.50 2.67
C ILE A 139 7.59 -6.41 2.54
N THR A 140 7.64 -7.52 3.26
CA THR A 140 6.50 -8.40 3.53
C THR A 140 6.08 -8.23 4.99
N ILE A 141 4.82 -7.90 5.22
CA ILE A 141 4.19 -7.96 6.54
C ILE A 141 3.46 -9.31 6.63
N GLY A 142 3.93 -10.19 7.52
CA GLY A 142 3.41 -11.55 7.67
C GLY A 142 1.96 -11.63 8.12
N GLU A 143 1.36 -12.81 7.95
CA GLU A 143 -0.03 -13.09 8.35
C GLU A 143 -0.23 -12.83 9.84
N ASN A 144 -1.36 -12.23 10.20
CA ASN A 144 -1.71 -11.80 11.56
C ASN A 144 -0.73 -10.81 12.22
N ALA A 145 0.28 -10.31 11.48
CA ALA A 145 1.28 -9.43 12.07
C ALA A 145 0.72 -8.03 12.31
N ILE A 146 1.22 -7.38 13.36
CA ILE A 146 0.81 -6.04 13.77
C ILE A 146 1.99 -5.10 13.65
N VAL A 147 1.81 -4.00 12.94
CA VAL A 147 2.73 -2.86 12.94
C VAL A 147 2.14 -1.77 13.84
N GLY A 148 2.85 -1.42 14.92
CA GLY A 148 2.42 -0.36 15.83
C GLY A 148 2.40 1.01 15.15
N ALA A 149 1.58 1.94 15.68
CA ALA A 149 1.45 3.28 15.10
C ALA A 149 2.80 4.03 15.02
N GLY A 150 2.95 4.84 13.98
CA GLY A 150 4.14 5.67 13.72
C GLY A 150 5.42 4.90 13.39
N SER A 151 5.31 3.61 13.06
CA SER A 151 6.48 2.77 12.82
C SER A 151 7.08 2.97 11.44
N VAL A 152 8.41 2.80 11.32
CA VAL A 152 9.11 2.75 10.02
C VAL A 152 9.64 1.34 9.81
N VAL A 153 8.95 0.59 8.95
CA VAL A 153 9.26 -0.82 8.70
C VAL A 153 10.32 -0.93 7.61
N THR A 154 11.50 -1.39 8.03
CA THR A 154 12.72 -1.47 7.20
C THR A 154 13.12 -2.91 6.84
N HIS A 155 12.47 -3.90 7.46
CA HIS A 155 12.71 -5.33 7.25
C HIS A 155 11.38 -6.09 7.27
N ASP A 156 11.35 -7.27 6.66
CA ASP A 156 10.18 -8.14 6.69
C ASP A 156 9.73 -8.40 8.14
N VAL A 157 8.42 -8.49 8.33
CA VAL A 157 7.80 -8.76 9.63
C VAL A 157 7.28 -10.18 9.63
N GLU A 158 7.76 -10.98 10.58
CA GLU A 158 7.33 -12.37 10.74
C GLU A 158 5.83 -12.46 11.07
N ALA A 159 5.17 -13.51 10.58
CA ALA A 159 3.78 -13.80 10.91
C ALA A 159 3.59 -13.95 12.43
N ASN A 160 2.40 -13.60 12.92
CA ASN A 160 2.06 -13.68 14.35
C ASN A 160 3.03 -12.89 15.24
N THR A 161 3.52 -11.73 14.78
CA THR A 161 4.35 -10.84 15.60
C THR A 161 3.81 -9.43 15.61
N MET A 162 4.14 -8.68 16.67
CA MET A 162 3.93 -7.25 16.73
C MET A 162 5.29 -6.54 16.69
N VAL A 163 5.46 -5.63 15.74
CA VAL A 163 6.63 -4.75 15.64
C VAL A 163 6.23 -3.29 15.89
N ALA A 164 7.13 -2.48 16.42
CA ALA A 164 6.92 -1.04 16.53
C ALA A 164 8.23 -0.25 16.54
N GLY A 165 8.15 1.05 16.23
CA GLY A 165 9.26 2.00 16.36
C GLY A 165 9.89 2.43 15.03
N ASN A 166 10.97 3.21 15.12
CA ASN A 166 11.74 3.69 13.98
C ASN A 166 13.25 3.49 14.22
N PRO A 167 13.89 2.48 13.58
CA PRO A 167 13.27 1.44 12.76
C PRO A 167 12.37 0.53 13.61
N ALA A 168 11.35 -0.07 12.98
CA ALA A 168 10.45 -1.01 13.64
C ALA A 168 11.21 -2.24 14.13
N LYS A 169 10.94 -2.66 15.37
CA LYS A 169 11.57 -3.83 16.00
C LYS A 169 10.50 -4.72 16.60
N LEU A 170 10.78 -6.02 16.73
CA LEU A 170 9.93 -6.97 17.42
C LEU A 170 9.65 -6.50 18.85
N ILE A 171 8.37 -6.40 19.19
CA ILE A 171 7.87 -6.06 20.53
C ILE A 171 7.38 -7.32 21.23
N LYS A 172 6.59 -8.15 20.54
CA LYS A 172 6.06 -9.40 21.08
C LYS A 172 5.68 -10.38 19.98
N LYS A 173 5.68 -11.66 20.33
CA LYS A 173 4.99 -12.71 19.56
C LYS A 173 3.51 -12.74 19.96
N LEU A 174 2.67 -13.03 18.99
CA LEU A 174 1.23 -13.25 19.14
C LEU A 174 0.97 -14.75 19.20
N ASP A 175 -0.17 -15.10 19.77
CA ASP A 175 -0.60 -16.49 19.90
C ASP A 175 -1.34 -16.91 18.62
N PRO A 176 -0.79 -17.82 17.80
CA PRO A 176 -1.40 -18.22 16.54
C PRO A 176 -2.77 -18.89 16.71
N ASP A 177 -3.06 -19.47 17.86
CA ASP A 177 -4.31 -20.21 18.12
C ASP A 177 -5.52 -19.28 18.42
N LYS A 178 -5.33 -17.96 18.33
CA LYS A 178 -6.37 -16.94 18.62
C LYS A 178 -6.94 -16.24 17.37
N PHE A 179 -6.55 -16.67 16.18
CA PHE A 179 -6.97 -16.08 14.91
C PHE A 179 -7.97 -16.98 14.17
#